data_AF-A0A936YAN1-F1
#
_entry.id   AF-A0A936YAN1-F1
#
_cell.length_a   1.000
_cell.length_b   1.000
_cell.length_c   1.000
_cell.angle_alpha   90.00
_cell.angle_beta   90.00
_cell.angle_gamma   90.00
#
_symmetry.space_group_name_H-M   'P 1'
#
loop_
_entity.id
_entity.type
_entity.pdbx_description
1 polymer ?
#
loop_
_entity_poly.entity_id
_entity_poly.type
_entity_poly.pdbx_seq_one_letter_code
_entity_poly.pdbx_strand_id
1 'polypeptide(L)'
;MKVKKYILIGCLLMALVTVTAYCGNLWFESQAKAETVRKNLAHAAINSIKHAYAASQLYTLFRTLHVTDSSSQSVVVFLGKMNECAELVLNPLRRRDSTDEIKKDLHNNIVGVQSARWLELHGKESHSSMRLQTLGTLAKGNILLLSPTDVNTVYALDLPTSKPRFRLLDAYEWFDQHQQVIILRTIKFMDKGEKGLDQ
;
A
#
# COMPACT_ATOMS: atom_id res chain seq x y z
N MET A 1 13.50 1.51 42.66
CA MET A 1 12.26 2.19 42.24
C MET A 1 12.32 2.75 40.80
N LYS A 2 13.41 3.42 40.39
CA LYS A 2 13.55 4.02 39.04
C LYS A 2 13.47 3.02 37.88
N VAL A 3 14.10 1.84 38.00
CA VAL A 3 14.10 0.79 36.94
C VAL A 3 12.69 0.28 36.64
N LYS A 4 11.87 0.02 37.67
CA LYS A 4 10.46 -0.39 37.50
C LYS A 4 9.63 0.68 36.77
N LYS A 5 9.89 1.97 37.01
CA LYS A 5 9.23 3.09 36.33
C LYS A 5 9.58 3.12 34.84
N TYR A 6 10.84 2.91 34.47
CA TYR A 6 11.24 2.87 33.06
C TYR A 6 10.68 1.67 32.32
N ILE A 7 10.65 0.49 32.94
CA ILE A 7 10.03 -0.69 32.36
C ILE A 7 8.54 -0.46 32.13
N LEU A 8 7.83 0.10 33.12
CA LEU A 8 6.40 0.41 32.99
C LEU A 8 6.13 1.42 31.87
N ILE A 9 6.93 2.49 31.78
CA ILE A 9 6.82 3.48 30.70
C ILE A 9 7.06 2.81 29.33
N GLY A 10 8.08 1.95 29.21
CA GLY A 10 8.35 1.20 28.00
C GLY A 10 7.17 0.31 27.58
N CYS A 11 6.58 -0.44 28.52
CA CYS A 11 5.41 -1.26 28.26
C CYS A 11 4.19 -0.43 27.83
N LEU A 12 3.95 0.73 28.46
CA LEU A 12 2.86 1.63 28.10
C LEU A 12 3.03 2.21 26.69
N LEU A 13 4.25 2.60 26.32
CA LEU A 13 4.54 3.10 24.96
C LEU A 13 4.32 2.01 23.91
N MET A 14 4.78 0.78 24.19
CA MET A 14 4.55 -0.37 23.30
C MET A 14 3.05 -0.68 23.14
N ALA A 15 2.30 -0.66 24.23
CA ALA A 15 0.85 -0.85 24.21
C ALA A 15 0.16 0.24 23.37
N LEU A 16 0.54 1.50 23.58
CA LEU A 16 -0.01 2.64 22.81
C LEU A 16 0.24 2.48 21.31
N VAL A 17 1.48 2.20 20.90
CA VAL A 17 1.84 1.98 19.48
C VAL A 17 1.03 0.83 18.88
N THR A 18 0.87 -0.27 19.62
CA THR A 18 0.12 -1.44 19.16
C THR A 18 -1.36 -1.13 18.97
N VAL A 19 -1.99 -0.45 19.94
CA VAL A 19 -3.40 -0.04 19.87
C VAL A 19 -3.61 0.94 18.73
N THR A 20 -2.73 1.93 18.56
CA THR A 20 -2.82 2.89 17.45
C THR A 20 -2.69 2.20 16.10
N ALA A 21 -1.75 1.27 15.94
CA ALA A 21 -1.58 0.49 14.70
C ALA A 21 -2.82 -0.36 14.39
N TYR A 22 -3.37 -1.03 15.41
CA TYR A 22 -4.58 -1.85 15.27
C TYR A 22 -5.81 -1.01 14.89
N CYS A 23 -6.07 0.08 15.61
CA CYS A 23 -7.14 1.02 15.28
C CYS A 23 -6.96 1.65 13.90
N GLY A 24 -5.72 1.97 13.52
CA GLY A 24 -5.38 2.46 12.19
C GLY A 24 -5.75 1.45 11.11
N ASN A 25 -5.34 0.18 11.25
CA ASN A 25 -5.67 -0.87 10.30
C ASN A 25 -7.20 -1.04 10.14
N LEU A 26 -7.96 -1.07 11.24
CA LEU A 26 -9.42 -1.15 11.20
C LEU A 26 -10.06 0.06 10.51
N TRP A 27 -9.53 1.25 10.76
CA TRP A 27 -10.00 2.47 10.11
C TRP A 27 -9.75 2.43 8.59
N PHE A 28 -8.54 2.06 8.16
CA PHE A 28 -8.21 1.92 6.75
C PHE A 28 -9.09 0.86 6.05
N GLU A 29 -9.33 -0.28 6.71
CA GLU A 29 -10.19 -1.33 6.18
C GLU A 29 -11.64 -0.85 6.02
N SER A 30 -12.17 -0.11 6.99
CA SER A 30 -13.51 0.48 6.92
C SER A 30 -13.64 1.44 5.74
N GLN A 31 -12.65 2.32 5.55
CA GLN A 31 -12.62 3.26 4.42
C GLN A 31 -12.53 2.51 3.07
N ALA A 32 -11.69 1.48 2.97
CA ALA A 32 -11.56 0.68 1.77
C ALA A 32 -12.84 -0.10 1.43
N LYS A 33 -13.56 -0.62 2.44
CA LYS A 33 -14.88 -1.26 2.29
C LYS A 33 -15.90 -0.27 1.72
N ALA A 34 -16.01 0.91 2.33
CA ALA A 34 -16.94 1.94 1.87
C ALA A 34 -16.67 2.33 0.41
N GLU A 35 -15.41 2.50 0.03
CA GLU A 35 -15.01 2.84 -1.34
C GLU A 35 -15.30 1.70 -2.34
N THR A 36 -15.03 0.45 -1.94
CA THR A 36 -15.33 -0.75 -2.75
C THR A 36 -16.82 -0.81 -3.07
N VAL A 37 -17.69 -0.58 -2.08
CA VAL A 37 -19.15 -0.51 -2.27
C VAL A 37 -19.51 0.67 -3.18
N ARG A 38 -18.97 1.86 -2.93
CA ARG A 38 -19.26 3.08 -3.71
C ARG A 38 -18.92 2.92 -5.20
N LYS A 39 -17.85 2.19 -5.52
CA LYS A 39 -17.38 1.96 -6.90
C LYS A 39 -17.92 0.67 -7.53
N ASN A 40 -18.73 -0.10 -6.81
CA ASN A 40 -19.24 -1.41 -7.23
C ASN A 40 -18.11 -2.37 -7.64
N LEU A 41 -17.09 -2.47 -6.79
CA LEU A 41 -15.90 -3.31 -7.02
C LEU A 41 -16.04 -4.67 -6.33
N ALA A 42 -15.28 -5.66 -6.80
CA ALA A 42 -15.22 -6.97 -6.16
C ALA A 42 -14.62 -6.86 -4.74
N HIS A 43 -15.05 -7.74 -3.82
CA HIS A 43 -14.57 -7.77 -2.44
C HIS A 43 -13.04 -7.86 -2.32
N ALA A 44 -12.37 -8.51 -3.29
CA ALA A 44 -10.91 -8.59 -3.35
C ALA A 44 -10.22 -7.21 -3.39
N ALA A 45 -10.90 -6.17 -3.92
CA ALA A 45 -10.36 -4.82 -4.00
C ALA A 45 -10.18 -4.14 -2.64
N ILE A 46 -10.85 -4.62 -1.58
CA ILE A 46 -10.76 -4.01 -0.24
C ILE A 46 -9.30 -4.00 0.25
N ASN A 47 -8.59 -5.14 0.15
CA ASN A 47 -7.20 -5.19 0.63
C ASN A 47 -6.32 -4.26 -0.19
N SER A 48 -6.45 -4.30 -1.52
CA SER A 48 -5.65 -3.48 -2.42
C SER A 48 -5.85 -1.98 -2.21
N ILE A 49 -7.11 -1.54 -2.05
CA ILE A 49 -7.44 -0.15 -1.73
C ILE A 49 -6.92 0.23 -0.34
N LYS A 50 -7.03 -0.66 0.65
CA LYS A 50 -6.53 -0.42 2.02
C LYS A 50 -5.02 -0.16 2.02
N HIS A 51 -4.21 -1.03 1.38
CA HIS A 51 -2.76 -0.87 1.30
C HIS A 51 -2.37 0.43 0.56
N ALA A 52 -2.95 0.65 -0.62
CA ALA A 52 -2.68 1.86 -1.39
C ALA A 52 -3.07 3.14 -0.62
N TYR A 53 -4.18 3.12 0.12
CA TYR A 53 -4.64 4.27 0.88
C TYR A 53 -3.77 4.54 2.11
N ALA A 54 -3.35 3.50 2.83
CA ALA A 54 -2.41 3.63 3.93
C ALA A 54 -1.07 4.24 3.46
N ALA A 55 -0.51 3.73 2.37
CA ALA A 55 0.71 4.27 1.77
C ALA A 55 0.56 5.73 1.31
N SER A 56 -0.58 6.05 0.68
CA SER A 56 -0.94 7.40 0.24
C SER A 56 -0.98 8.39 1.42
N GLN A 57 -1.64 8.03 2.52
CA GLN A 57 -1.70 8.88 3.73
C GLN A 57 -0.34 9.07 4.38
N LEU A 58 0.45 8.00 4.47
CA LEU A 58 1.77 8.05 5.08
C LEU A 58 2.74 8.92 4.27
N TYR A 59 2.70 8.81 2.94
CA TYR A 59 3.44 9.73 2.06
C TYR A 59 3.02 11.18 2.31
N THR A 60 1.72 11.49 2.28
CA THR A 60 1.23 12.86 2.52
C THR A 60 1.64 13.38 3.89
N LEU A 61 1.59 12.54 4.93
CA LEU A 61 2.05 12.92 6.28
C LEU A 61 3.54 13.33 6.27
N PHE A 62 4.41 12.54 5.63
CA PHE A 62 5.83 12.91 5.52
C PHE A 62 6.05 14.20 4.72
N ARG A 63 5.27 14.41 3.64
CA ARG A 63 5.32 15.67 2.88
C ARG A 63 4.89 16.87 3.71
N THR A 64 3.83 16.73 4.51
CA THR A 64 3.39 17.75 5.48
C THR A 64 4.46 18.05 6.53
N LEU A 65 5.27 17.05 6.91
CA LEU A 65 6.43 17.22 7.80
C LEU A 65 7.68 17.71 7.07
N HIS A 66 7.55 18.22 5.84
CA HIS A 66 8.63 18.75 5.00
C HIS A 66 9.74 17.75 4.67
N VAL A 67 9.47 16.44 4.76
CA VAL A 67 10.37 15.42 4.22
C VAL A 67 10.34 15.50 2.69
N THR A 68 11.49 15.40 2.03
CA THR A 68 11.59 15.49 0.56
C THR A 68 10.75 14.39 -0.11
N ASP A 69 10.31 14.63 -1.35
CA ASP A 69 9.54 13.65 -2.15
C ASP A 69 10.25 12.29 -2.21
N SER A 70 11.53 12.28 -2.58
CA SER A 70 12.34 11.06 -2.68
C SER A 70 12.46 10.32 -1.36
N SER A 71 12.68 11.03 -0.25
CA SER A 71 12.78 10.42 1.08
C SER A 71 11.43 9.92 1.57
N SER A 72 10.33 10.65 1.31
CA SER A 72 8.97 10.24 1.70
C SER A 72 8.58 8.93 1.00
N GLN A 73 8.79 8.85 -0.33
CA GLN A 73 8.57 7.61 -1.07
C GLN A 73 9.43 6.46 -0.53
N SER A 74 10.73 6.70 -0.31
CA SER A 74 11.66 5.66 0.17
C SER A 74 11.25 5.12 1.54
N VAL A 75 10.85 6.00 2.46
CA VAL A 75 10.40 5.62 3.81
C VAL A 75 9.08 4.83 3.74
N VAL A 76 8.11 5.25 2.92
CA VAL A 76 6.84 4.52 2.76
C VAL A 76 7.07 3.12 2.19
N VAL A 77 7.93 3.00 1.16
CA VAL A 77 8.29 1.69 0.59
C VAL A 77 8.99 0.81 1.62
N PHE A 78 9.93 1.37 2.38
CA PHE A 78 10.62 0.66 3.46
C PHE A 78 9.63 0.17 4.52
N LEU A 79 8.71 1.02 4.97
CA LEU A 79 7.68 0.65 5.94
C LEU A 79 6.71 -0.39 5.38
N GLY A 80 6.40 -0.36 4.09
CA GLY A 80 5.67 -1.41 3.40
C GLY A 80 6.38 -2.76 3.47
N LYS A 81 7.68 -2.83 3.12
CA LYS A 81 8.50 -4.04 3.27
C LYS A 81 8.52 -4.52 4.74
N MET A 82 8.68 -3.60 5.69
CA MET A 82 8.66 -3.94 7.12
C MET A 82 7.31 -4.48 7.60
N ASN A 83 6.19 -3.95 7.09
CA ASN A 83 4.85 -4.45 7.40
C ASN A 83 4.71 -5.93 7.00
N GLU A 84 5.12 -6.29 5.79
CA GLU A 84 5.04 -7.67 5.29
C GLU A 84 5.91 -8.63 6.11
N CYS A 85 7.10 -8.17 6.53
CA CYS A 85 7.94 -8.94 7.44
C CYS A 85 7.27 -9.14 8.82
N ALA A 86 6.65 -8.10 9.37
CA ALA A 86 5.96 -8.18 10.66
C ALA A 86 4.72 -9.09 10.59
N GLU A 87 3.91 -8.98 9.54
CA GLU A 87 2.76 -9.86 9.32
C GLU A 87 3.19 -11.33 9.24
N LEU A 88 4.31 -11.63 8.58
CA LEU A 88 4.87 -12.98 8.49
C LEU A 88 5.28 -13.54 9.86
N VAL A 89 5.97 -12.73 10.67
CA VAL A 89 6.47 -13.13 11.99
C VAL A 89 5.32 -13.34 12.98
N LEU A 90 4.32 -12.45 12.95
CA LEU A 90 3.22 -12.44 13.90
C LEU A 90 2.08 -13.40 13.51
N ASN A 91 1.91 -13.72 12.22
CA ASN A 91 0.87 -14.61 11.73
C ASN A 91 1.43 -15.81 10.93
N PRO A 92 2.18 -16.73 11.58
CA PRO A 92 2.85 -17.83 10.90
C PRO A 92 1.90 -18.86 10.27
N LEU A 93 0.61 -18.87 10.61
CA LEU A 93 -0.40 -19.75 9.97
C LEU A 93 -0.88 -19.22 8.61
N ARG A 94 -0.63 -17.95 8.28
CA ARG A 94 -0.99 -17.31 7.00
C ARG A 94 -0.04 -17.69 5.84
N ARG A 95 0.94 -18.58 6.10
CA ARG A 95 2.11 -18.91 5.25
C ARG A 95 1.85 -19.47 3.85
N ARG A 96 0.60 -19.77 3.45
CA ARG A 96 0.35 -20.61 2.26
C ARG A 96 0.27 -19.88 0.91
N ASP A 97 0.05 -18.57 0.85
CA ASP A 97 -0.04 -17.79 -0.41
C ASP A 97 0.71 -16.45 -0.33
N SER A 98 2.03 -16.51 -0.12
CA SER A 98 2.74 -15.44 0.58
C SER A 98 3.69 -14.58 -0.27
N THR A 99 4.28 -15.07 -1.38
CA THR A 99 5.18 -14.22 -2.18
C THR A 99 4.42 -13.27 -3.12
N ASP A 100 3.42 -13.77 -3.85
CA ASP A 100 2.67 -12.94 -4.80
C ASP A 100 1.73 -11.95 -4.11
N GLU A 101 1.20 -12.28 -2.92
CA GLU A 101 0.48 -11.32 -2.08
C GLU A 101 1.39 -10.16 -1.65
N ILE A 102 2.64 -10.44 -1.24
CA ILE A 102 3.62 -9.39 -0.91
C ILE A 102 3.95 -8.54 -2.13
N LYS A 103 4.16 -9.15 -3.31
CA LYS A 103 4.36 -8.39 -4.56
C LYS A 103 3.17 -7.48 -4.84
N LYS A 104 1.94 -7.99 -4.67
CA LYS A 104 0.69 -7.25 -4.84
C LYS A 104 0.58 -6.08 -3.87
N ASP A 105 0.87 -6.30 -2.59
CA ASP A 105 0.76 -5.26 -1.56
C ASP A 105 1.85 -4.18 -1.71
N LEU A 106 3.08 -4.56 -2.08
CA LEU A 106 4.14 -3.61 -2.44
C LEU A 106 3.78 -2.80 -3.70
N HIS A 107 3.23 -3.45 -4.74
CA HIS A 107 2.70 -2.76 -5.92
C HIS A 107 1.63 -1.73 -5.52
N ASN A 108 0.65 -2.14 -4.73
CA ASN A 108 -0.44 -1.26 -4.32
C ASN A 108 0.06 -0.10 -3.44
N ASN A 109 1.07 -0.34 -2.59
CA ASN A 109 1.72 0.72 -1.80
C ASN A 109 2.35 1.78 -2.70
N ILE A 110 3.13 1.39 -3.72
CA ILE A 110 3.78 2.38 -4.60
C ILE A 110 2.74 3.11 -5.48
N VAL A 111 1.67 2.44 -5.92
CA VAL A 111 0.53 3.11 -6.59
C VAL A 111 -0.09 4.15 -5.65
N GLY A 112 -0.27 3.81 -4.37
CA GLY A 112 -0.71 4.71 -3.32
C GLY A 112 0.14 5.97 -3.21
N VAL A 113 1.47 5.81 -3.13
CA VAL A 113 2.43 6.92 -3.11
C VAL A 113 2.31 7.79 -4.36
N GLN A 114 2.31 7.20 -5.56
CA GLN A 114 2.24 7.98 -6.79
C GLN A 114 0.91 8.71 -6.95
N SER A 115 -0.20 8.13 -6.49
CA SER A 115 -1.50 8.81 -6.48
C SER A 115 -1.50 10.04 -5.56
N ALA A 116 -0.86 9.95 -4.39
CA ALA A 116 -0.73 11.06 -3.46
C ALA A 116 0.15 12.17 -4.05
N ARG A 117 1.30 11.79 -4.61
CA ARG A 117 2.22 12.71 -5.29
C ARG A 117 1.56 13.42 -6.47
N TRP A 118 0.78 12.70 -7.27
CA TRP A 118 0.05 13.31 -8.39
C TRP A 118 -0.97 14.33 -7.89
N LEU A 119 -1.74 14.00 -6.85
CA LEU A 119 -2.68 14.95 -6.24
C LEU A 119 -1.97 16.18 -5.65
N GLU A 120 -0.81 16.00 -5.03
CA GLU A 120 0.05 17.10 -4.54
C GLU A 120 0.46 18.04 -5.68
N LEU A 121 1.00 17.51 -6.78
CA LEU A 121 1.44 18.29 -7.93
C LEU A 121 0.30 19.09 -8.61
N HIS A 122 -0.95 18.63 -8.48
CA HIS A 122 -2.13 19.29 -9.04
C HIS A 122 -2.90 20.14 -8.01
N GLY A 123 -2.29 20.45 -6.85
CA GLY A 123 -2.89 21.32 -5.82
C GLY A 123 -4.10 20.71 -5.09
N LYS A 124 -4.23 19.38 -5.09
CA LYS A 124 -5.36 18.61 -4.54
C LYS A 124 -4.99 17.84 -3.26
N GLU A 125 -3.91 18.21 -2.58
CA GLU A 125 -3.29 17.47 -1.47
C GLU A 125 -4.14 17.38 -0.17
N SER A 126 -5.05 18.32 0.07
CA SER A 126 -5.73 18.48 1.35
C SER A 126 -6.95 17.57 1.54
N HIS A 127 -7.40 16.87 0.50
CA HIS A 127 -8.64 16.09 0.54
C HIS A 127 -8.41 14.59 0.67
N SER A 128 -8.44 14.09 1.91
CA SER A 128 -8.37 12.65 2.23
C SER A 128 -9.41 11.82 1.47
N SER A 129 -10.60 12.37 1.26
CA SER A 129 -11.64 11.76 0.44
C SER A 129 -11.18 11.61 -1.01
N MET A 130 -10.60 12.65 -1.61
CA MET A 130 -10.13 12.62 -3.00
C MET A 130 -9.05 11.56 -3.24
N ARG A 131 -8.15 11.33 -2.26
CA ARG A 131 -7.20 10.22 -2.29
C ARG A 131 -7.91 8.87 -2.41
N LEU A 132 -8.83 8.59 -1.48
CA LEU A 132 -9.57 7.32 -1.48
C LEU A 132 -10.37 7.12 -2.78
N GLN A 133 -11.01 8.18 -3.28
CA GLN A 133 -11.77 8.13 -4.54
C GLN A 133 -10.88 7.89 -5.77
N THR A 134 -9.67 8.44 -5.77
CA THR A 134 -8.65 8.22 -6.81
C THR A 134 -8.25 6.75 -6.81
N LEU A 135 -8.00 6.17 -5.62
CA LEU A 135 -7.64 4.76 -5.48
C LEU A 135 -8.76 3.81 -5.92
N GLY A 136 -10.03 4.12 -5.62
CA GLY A 136 -11.16 3.35 -6.16
C GLY A 136 -11.27 3.43 -7.68
N THR A 137 -10.85 4.56 -8.28
CA THR A 137 -10.79 4.72 -9.75
C THR A 137 -9.63 3.92 -10.35
N LEU A 138 -8.46 3.92 -9.71
CA LEU A 138 -7.31 3.11 -10.09
C LEU A 138 -7.59 1.61 -9.96
N ALA A 139 -8.36 1.19 -8.95
CA ALA A 139 -8.85 -0.17 -8.81
C ALA A 139 -9.74 -0.57 -10.00
N LYS A 140 -10.72 0.27 -10.35
CA LYS A 140 -11.62 0.03 -11.50
C LYS A 140 -10.86 -0.01 -12.83
N GLY A 141 -9.79 0.78 -12.95
CA GLY A 141 -8.93 0.83 -14.12
C GLY A 141 -7.87 -0.29 -14.21
N ASN A 142 -7.90 -1.28 -13.31
CA ASN A 142 -6.91 -2.36 -13.22
C ASN A 142 -5.46 -1.85 -13.05
N ILE A 143 -5.28 -0.71 -12.37
CA ILE A 143 -3.96 -0.21 -11.98
C ILE A 143 -3.53 -0.79 -10.63
N LEU A 144 -4.46 -0.93 -9.68
CA LEU A 144 -4.23 -1.75 -8.49
C LEU A 144 -4.34 -3.24 -8.86
N LEU A 145 -3.50 -4.06 -8.24
CA LEU A 145 -3.61 -5.51 -8.33
C LEU A 145 -4.59 -6.00 -7.25
N LEU A 146 -5.64 -6.71 -7.63
CA LEU A 146 -6.75 -7.09 -6.74
C LEU A 146 -6.56 -8.50 -6.16
N SER A 147 -5.86 -9.36 -6.88
CA SER A 147 -5.52 -10.74 -6.50
C SER A 147 -4.01 -10.99 -6.65
N PRO A 148 -3.39 -11.89 -5.85
CA PRO A 148 -2.02 -12.36 -6.07
C PRO A 148 -1.76 -12.81 -7.51
N THR A 149 -2.73 -13.46 -8.13
CA THR A 149 -2.63 -13.98 -9.50
C THR A 149 -2.44 -12.88 -10.54
N ASP A 150 -2.88 -11.65 -10.25
CA ASP A 150 -2.80 -10.52 -11.18
C ASP A 150 -1.34 -10.12 -11.45
N VAL A 151 -0.43 -10.38 -10.51
CA VAL A 151 1.01 -10.14 -10.68
C VAL A 151 1.52 -10.86 -11.93
N ASN A 152 1.15 -12.13 -12.10
CA ASN A 152 1.63 -12.95 -13.20
C ASN A 152 0.97 -12.58 -14.53
N THR A 153 -0.31 -12.19 -14.51
CA THR A 153 -1.05 -11.74 -15.70
C THR A 153 -0.51 -10.40 -16.23
N VAL A 154 -0.18 -9.48 -15.33
CA VAL A 154 0.19 -8.11 -15.68
C VAL A 154 1.64 -7.99 -16.13
N TYR A 155 2.54 -8.81 -15.59
CA TYR A 155 3.97 -8.78 -15.88
C TYR A 155 4.47 -9.98 -16.69
N ALA A 156 3.56 -10.86 -17.13
CA ALA A 156 3.84 -12.02 -17.98
C ALA A 156 5.06 -12.84 -17.50
N LEU A 157 5.06 -13.21 -16.22
CA LEU A 157 6.15 -13.97 -15.61
C LEU A 157 5.96 -15.48 -15.84
N ASP A 158 7.01 -16.15 -16.31
CA ASP A 158 7.05 -17.61 -16.40
C ASP A 158 7.09 -18.21 -14.98
N LEU A 159 6.07 -19.01 -14.63
CA LEU A 159 6.03 -19.71 -13.36
C LEU A 159 6.88 -20.99 -13.42
N PRO A 160 7.79 -21.23 -12.46
CA PRO A 160 8.31 -22.58 -12.27
C PRO A 160 7.16 -23.51 -11.88
N THR A 161 7.08 -24.68 -12.52
CA THR A 161 6.02 -25.70 -12.35
C THR A 161 5.92 -26.31 -10.95
N SER A 162 6.90 -26.06 -10.08
CA SER A 162 6.87 -26.41 -8.66
C SER A 162 6.34 -25.25 -7.82
N LYS A 163 5.36 -25.49 -6.92
CA LYS A 163 4.91 -24.50 -5.93
C LYS A 163 6.12 -23.85 -5.26
N PRO A 164 6.38 -22.55 -5.46
CA PRO A 164 7.58 -21.95 -4.90
C PRO A 164 7.50 -22.01 -3.38
N ARG A 165 8.61 -22.40 -2.74
CA ARG A 165 8.77 -22.12 -1.31
C ARG A 165 8.61 -20.60 -1.15
N PHE A 166 7.90 -20.17 -0.11
CA PHE A 166 7.81 -18.76 0.26
C PHE A 166 9.19 -18.12 0.29
N ARG A 167 9.34 -16.98 -0.38
CA ARG A 167 10.60 -16.22 -0.48
C ARG A 167 10.31 -14.73 -0.45
N LEU A 168 10.44 -14.14 0.74
CA LEU A 168 10.31 -12.70 0.96
C LEU A 168 11.26 -11.90 0.04
N LEU A 169 12.50 -12.39 -0.11
CA LEU A 169 13.52 -11.74 -0.91
C LEU A 169 13.12 -11.65 -2.39
N ASP A 170 12.56 -12.73 -2.96
CA ASP A 170 12.08 -12.74 -4.34
C ASP A 170 11.00 -11.67 -4.59
N ALA A 171 10.12 -11.41 -3.62
CA ALA A 171 9.12 -10.34 -3.75
C ALA A 171 9.76 -8.95 -3.73
N TYR A 172 10.81 -8.75 -2.93
CA TYR A 172 11.53 -7.47 -2.86
C TYR A 172 12.36 -7.22 -4.11
N GLU A 173 13.08 -8.23 -4.59
CA GLU A 173 13.83 -8.16 -5.84
C GLU A 173 12.91 -7.89 -7.03
N TRP A 174 11.77 -8.60 -7.09
CA TRP A 174 10.73 -8.33 -8.08
C TRP A 174 10.25 -6.87 -8.01
N PHE A 175 9.93 -6.37 -6.81
CA PHE A 175 9.46 -5.01 -6.64
C PHE A 175 10.51 -3.99 -7.09
N ASP A 176 11.78 -4.18 -6.70
CA ASP A 176 12.86 -3.27 -7.03
C ASP A 176 13.12 -3.21 -8.55
N GLN A 177 12.93 -4.33 -9.26
CA GLN A 177 12.98 -4.41 -10.73
C GLN A 177 11.78 -3.74 -11.41
N HIS A 178 10.58 -3.81 -10.84
CA HIS A 178 9.33 -3.40 -11.49
C HIS A 178 8.79 -2.04 -11.04
N GLN A 179 9.29 -1.46 -9.95
CA GLN A 179 8.77 -0.22 -9.38
C GLN A 179 8.67 0.93 -10.39
N GLN A 180 9.65 1.10 -11.26
CA GLN A 180 9.64 2.18 -12.26
C GLN A 180 8.54 1.98 -13.30
N VAL A 181 8.31 0.73 -13.71
CA VAL A 181 7.21 0.39 -14.62
C VAL A 181 5.85 0.65 -13.96
N ILE A 182 5.72 0.30 -12.68
CA ILE A 182 4.49 0.57 -11.88
C ILE A 182 4.21 2.07 -11.81
N ILE A 183 5.24 2.86 -11.49
CA ILE A 183 5.14 4.33 -11.39
C ILE A 183 4.67 4.92 -12.72
N LEU A 184 5.34 4.58 -13.83
CA LEU A 184 5.01 5.11 -15.15
C LEU A 184 3.59 4.75 -15.60
N ARG A 185 3.15 3.52 -15.34
CA ARG A 185 1.78 3.08 -15.65
C ARG A 185 0.74 3.85 -14.84
N THR A 186 1.02 4.09 -13.56
CA THR A 186 0.13 4.83 -12.65
C THR A 186 -0.03 6.27 -13.11
N ILE A 187 1.08 6.98 -13.35
CA ILE A 187 1.07 8.38 -13.81
C ILE A 187 0.36 8.50 -15.15
N LYS A 188 0.72 7.64 -16.13
CA LYS A 188 0.08 7.65 -17.46
C LYS A 188 -1.43 7.43 -17.39
N PHE A 189 -1.91 6.62 -16.46
CA PHE A 189 -3.35 6.43 -16.27
C PHE A 189 -4.01 7.68 -15.69
N MET A 190 -3.42 8.29 -14.67
CA MET A 190 -3.97 9.49 -14.02
C MET A 190 -4.00 10.69 -14.97
N ASP A 191 -2.93 10.92 -15.74
CA ASP A 191 -2.86 12.02 -16.72
C ASP A 191 -3.87 11.86 -17.86
N LYS A 192 -4.20 10.61 -18.23
CA LYS A 192 -5.28 10.34 -19.20
C LYS A 192 -6.67 10.57 -18.60
N GLY A 193 -6.84 10.22 -17.32
CA GLY A 193 -8.09 10.41 -16.60
C GLY A 193 -8.46 11.88 -16.40
N GLU A 194 -7.46 12.74 -16.14
CA GLU A 194 -7.68 14.19 -16.02
C GLU A 194 -8.19 14.82 -17.32
N LYS A 195 -7.61 14.44 -18.47
CA LYS A 195 -8.06 14.92 -19.79
C LYS A 195 -9.50 14.52 -20.16
N GLY A 196 -10.08 13.55 -19.47
CA GLY A 196 -11.47 13.12 -19.66
C GLY A 196 -12.46 13.66 -18.62
N LEU A 197 -11.99 14.45 -17.64
CA LEU A 197 -12.83 15.10 -16.63
C LEU A 197 -13.08 16.60 -16.93
N ASP A 198 -12.36 17.15 -17.91
CA ASP A 198 -12.53 18.51 -18.44
C ASP A 198 -13.41 18.57 -19.72
N GLN A 199 -14.13 17.49 -20.04
CA GLN A 199 -15.13 17.40 -21.12
C GLN A 199 -16.50 16.98 -20.55
#